data_AF-A0A4R5DWC1-F1
#
_entry.id   AF-A0A4R5DWC1-F1
#
_cell.length_a   1.000
_cell.length_b   1.000
_cell.length_c   1.000
_cell.angle_alpha   90.00
_cell.angle_beta   90.00
_cell.angle_gamma   90.00
#
_symmetry.space_group_name_H-M   'P 1'
#
loop_
_entity.id
_entity.type
_entity.pdbx_description
1 polymer ?
#
loop_
_entity_poly.entity_id
_entity_poly.type
_entity_poly.pdbx_seq_one_letter_code
_entity_poly.pdbx_strand_id
1 'polypeptide(L)' 'MNQSMNQVGDDDARDRLREIDETLDRLRSELPAPSGDPADFVDSGQYLAARQELEGQIELLESERERLRGRLGMS' A
#
# COMPACT_ATOMS: atom_id res chain seq x y z
N MET A 1 13.10 4.17 33.05
CA MET A 1 11.93 3.37 32.65
C MET A 1 11.45 3.69 31.22
N ASN A 2 12.29 4.18 30.29
CA ASN A 2 11.85 4.61 28.95
C ASN A 2 12.16 3.61 27.82
N GLN A 3 12.88 2.51 28.09
CA GLN A 3 13.24 1.53 27.05
C GLN A 3 12.08 0.59 26.72
N SER A 4 11.28 0.21 27.71
CA SER A 4 10.16 -0.73 27.54
C SER A 4 9.03 -0.17 26.67
N MET A 5 8.72 1.14 26.79
CA MET A 5 7.67 1.79 25.98
C MET A 5 8.08 1.92 24.51
N ASN A 6 9.36 2.20 24.23
CA ASN A 6 9.85 2.34 22.86
C ASN A 6 9.83 0.99 22.13
N GLN A 7 10.20 -0.08 22.85
CA GLN A 7 10.23 -1.43 22.29
C GLN A 7 8.82 -1.94 21.91
N VAL A 8 7.81 -1.73 22.76
CA VAL A 8 6.41 -2.06 22.43
C VAL A 8 5.96 -1.29 21.19
N GLY A 9 6.28 0.01 21.10
CA GLY A 9 5.93 0.81 19.93
C GLY A 9 6.65 0.38 18.64
N ASP A 10 7.84 -0.20 18.75
CA ASP A 10 8.60 -0.70 17.60
C ASP A 10 8.11 -2.09 17.15
N ASP A 11 7.68 -2.94 18.09
CA ASP A 11 7.05 -4.22 17.77
C ASP A 11 5.70 -4.01 17.05
N ASP A 12 4.87 -3.10 17.55
CA ASP A 12 3.62 -2.69 16.89
C ASP A 12 3.89 -2.13 15.48
N ALA A 13 4.97 -1.37 15.30
CA ALA A 13 5.36 -0.83 14.01
C ALA A 13 5.81 -1.93 13.01
N ARG A 14 6.44 -3.00 13.48
CA ARG A 14 6.83 -4.15 12.64
C ARG A 14 5.63 -4.97 12.22
N ASP A 15 4.69 -5.21 13.13
CA ASP A 15 3.45 -5.92 12.81
C ASP A 15 2.63 -5.12 11.79
N ARG A 16 2.48 -3.81 12.01
CA ARG A 16 1.83 -2.92 11.05
C ARG A 16 2.53 -2.92 9.69
N LEU A 17 3.86 -2.89 9.66
CA LEU A 17 4.64 -2.95 8.43
C LEU A 17 4.36 -4.23 7.63
N ARG A 18 4.29 -5.38 8.31
CA ARG A 18 3.95 -6.68 7.69
C ARG A 18 2.53 -6.68 7.11
N GLU A 19 1.55 -6.16 7.85
CA GLU A 19 0.17 -6.03 7.33
C GLU A 19 0.09 -5.17 6.07
N ILE A 20 0.85 -4.07 6.04
CA ILE A 20 0.90 -3.17 4.87
C ILE A 20 1.55 -3.88 3.69
N ASP A 21 2.66 -4.59 3.89
CA ASP A 21 3.31 -5.36 2.83
C ASP A 21 2.37 -6.42 2.24
N GLU A 22 1.67 -7.20 3.09
CA GLU A 22 0.68 -8.20 2.65
C GLU A 22 -0.49 -7.55 1.89
N THR A 23 -0.94 -6.37 2.32
CA THR A 23 -2.04 -5.63 1.67
C THR A 23 -1.60 -5.06 0.33
N LEU A 24 -0.40 -4.49 0.25
CA LEU A 24 0.16 -3.96 -0.99
C LEU A 24 0.31 -5.04 -2.06
N ASP A 25 0.79 -6.22 -1.67
CA ASP A 25 0.90 -7.36 -2.59
C ASP A 25 -0.46 -7.77 -3.14
N ARG A 26 -1.49 -7.82 -2.28
CA ARG A 26 -2.88 -8.08 -2.71
C ARG A 26 -3.37 -7.01 -3.68
N LEU A 27 -3.30 -5.73 -3.32
CA LEU A 27 -3.82 -4.63 -4.15
C LEU A 27 -3.11 -4.56 -5.51
N ARG A 28 -1.80 -4.80 -5.55
CA ARG A 28 -1.04 -4.85 -6.81
C ARG A 28 -1.44 -6.04 -7.69
N SER A 29 -1.84 -7.17 -7.09
CA SER A 29 -2.37 -8.32 -7.84
C SER A 29 -3.78 -8.09 -8.37
N GLU A 30 -4.58 -7.29 -7.65
CA GLU A 30 -5.93 -6.89 -8.04
C GLU A 30 -5.93 -5.72 -9.04
N LEU A 31 -4.80 -4.99 -9.14
CA LEU A 31 -4.68 -3.83 -10.01
C LEU A 31 -4.91 -4.24 -11.47
N PRO A 32 -5.98 -3.76 -12.11
CA PRO A 32 -6.31 -4.18 -13.45
C PRO A 32 -5.23 -3.74 -14.45
N ALA A 33 -4.81 -4.65 -15.35
CA ALA A 33 -3.81 -4.35 -16.37
C ALA A 33 -4.32 -3.25 -17.32
N PRO A 34 -3.54 -2.24 -17.71
CA PRO A 34 -4.02 -1.24 -18.66
C PRO A 34 -4.51 -1.92 -19.95
N SER A 35 -5.78 -1.72 -20.32
CA SER A 35 -6.33 -2.22 -21.58
C SER A 35 -5.68 -1.43 -22.72
N GLY A 36 -4.89 -2.12 -23.54
CA GLY A 36 -4.23 -1.51 -24.70
C GLY A 36 -5.15 -1.34 -25.92
N ASP A 37 -6.40 -1.81 -25.82
CA ASP A 37 -7.34 -1.84 -26.95
C ASP A 37 -8.31 -0.65 -26.91
N PRO A 38 -8.28 0.24 -27.92
CA PRO A 38 -9.20 1.36 -28.03
C PRO A 38 -10.67 0.97 -28.26
N ALA A 39 -11.02 -0.32 -28.42
CA ALA A 39 -12.42 -0.74 -28.48
C ALA A 39 -13.13 -0.77 -27.11
N ASP A 40 -12.39 -0.75 -25.99
CA ASP A 40 -12.92 -0.89 -24.63
C ASP A 40 -13.41 0.42 -23.97
N PHE A 41 -13.43 1.55 -24.70
CA PHE A 41 -13.59 2.90 -24.11
C PHE A 41 -14.90 3.14 -23.31
N VAL A 42 -15.96 2.35 -23.51
CA VAL A 42 -17.23 2.49 -22.77
C VAL A 42 -17.18 1.79 -21.41
N ASP A 43 -16.52 0.63 -21.30
CA ASP A 43 -16.19 -0.02 -20.02
C ASP A 43 -14.99 0.65 -19.33
N SER A 44 -14.18 1.38 -20.11
CA SER A 44 -12.97 2.04 -19.64
C SER A 44 -13.20 3.11 -18.59
N GLY A 45 -14.40 3.71 -18.50
CA GLY A 45 -14.68 4.73 -17.48
C GLY A 45 -14.76 4.16 -16.06
N GLN A 46 -15.53 3.08 -15.88
CA GLN A 46 -15.62 2.39 -14.59
C GLN A 46 -14.32 1.67 -14.25
N TYR A 47 -13.68 1.08 -15.26
CA TYR A 47 -12.38 0.45 -15.14
C TYR A 47 -11.28 1.43 -14.69
N LEU A 48 -11.21 2.60 -15.33
CA LEU A 48 -10.24 3.64 -14.98
C LEU A 48 -10.49 4.18 -13.58
N ALA A 49 -11.75 4.40 -13.19
CA ALA A 49 -12.10 4.86 -11.86
C ALA A 49 -11.67 3.84 -10.78
N ALA A 50 -11.99 2.56 -10.97
CA ALA A 50 -11.56 1.49 -10.05
C ALA A 50 -10.03 1.37 -9.98
N ARG A 51 -9.35 1.50 -11.12
CA ARG A 51 -7.89 1.50 -11.18
C ARG A 51 -7.27 2.67 -10.42
N GLN A 52 -7.79 3.87 -10.62
CA GLN A 52 -7.34 5.08 -9.91
C GLN A 52 -7.58 4.97 -8.40
N GLU A 53 -8.70 4.39 -7.99
CA GLU A 53 -8.99 4.13 -6.58
C GLU A 53 -7.96 3.19 -5.94
N LEU A 54 -7.63 2.08 -6.62
CA LEU A 54 -6.61 1.15 -6.17
C LEU A 54 -5.21 1.79 -6.16
N GLU A 55 -4.86 2.57 -7.19
CA GLU A 55 -3.59 3.31 -7.25
C GLU A 55 -3.45 4.30 -6.08
N GLY A 56 -4.52 5.03 -5.75
CA GLY A 56 -4.52 5.94 -4.60
C GLY A 56 -4.37 5.22 -3.25
N GLN A 57 -5.00 4.05 -3.09
CA GLN A 57 -4.82 3.22 -1.89
C GLN A 57 -3.38 2.70 -1.76
N ILE A 58 -2.78 2.26 -2.88
CA ILE A 58 -1.39 1.80 -2.93
C ILE A 58 -0.44 2.94 -2.53
N GLU A 59 -0.60 4.14 -3.09
CA GLU A 59 0.27 5.29 -2.79
C GLU A 59 0.26 5.67 -1.29
N LEU A 60 -0.94 5.65 -0.68
CA LEU A 60 -1.10 5.93 0.75
C LEU A 60 -0.38 4.89 1.62
N LEU A 61 -0.54 3.61 1.28
CA LEU A 61 0.10 2.51 2.00
C LEU A 61 1.62 2.50 1.81
N GLU A 62 2.12 2.80 0.61
CA GLU A 62 3.56 2.96 0.34
C GLU A 62 4.16 4.11 1.16
N SER A 63 3.44 5.22 1.29
CA SER A 63 3.85 6.35 2.12
C SER A 63 3.89 6.00 3.62
N GLU A 64 2.90 5.23 4.11
CA GLU A 64 2.89 4.74 5.49
C GLU A 64 4.04 3.76 5.74
N ARG A 65 4.24 2.81 4.83
CA ARG A 65 5.35 1.85 4.84
C ARG A 65 6.69 2.54 4.96
N GLU A 66 6.94 3.57 4.14
CA GLU A 66 8.19 4.32 4.17
C GLU A 66 8.42 5.00 5.52
N ARG A 67 7.37 5.61 6.09
CA ARG A 67 7.45 6.22 7.43
C ARG A 67 7.78 5.19 8.52
N LEU A 68 7.17 4.00 8.47
CA LEU A 68 7.42 2.92 9.43
C LEU A 68 8.85 2.38 9.30
N ARG A 69 9.33 2.19 8.07
CA ARG A 69 10.72 1.78 7.81
C ARG A 69 11.71 2.82 8.34
N GLY A 70 11.46 4.10 8.09
CA GLY A 70 12.26 5.20 8.65
C GLY A 70 12.28 5.20 10.19
N ARG A 71 11.12 4.99 10.83
CA ARG A 71 11.00 4.87 12.30
C ARG A 71 11.80 3.68 12.84
N LEU A 72 11.78 2.55 12.14
CA LEU A 72 12.50 1.33 12.51
C LEU A 72 13.99 1.35 12.15
N GLY A 73 14.46 2.41 11.47
CA GLY A 73 15.85 2.50 11.00
C GLY A 73 16.18 1.59 9.81
N MET A 74 15.17 1.15 9.07
CA MET A 74 15.28 0.26 7.90
C MET A 74 15.37 1.07 6.60
N SER A 75 16.41 1.90 6.47
CA SER A 75 16.72 2.63 5.22
C SER A 75 17.34 1.73 4.16
#